data_AF-A0A7J6DEP7-F1
#
_entry.id   AF-A0A7J6DEP7-F1
#
_cell.length_a   1.000
_cell.length_b   1.000
_cell.length_c   1.000
_cell.angle_alpha   90.00
_cell.angle_beta   90.00
_cell.angle_gamma   90.00
#
_symmetry.space_group_name_H-M   'P 1'
#
loop_
_entity.id
_entity.type
_entity.pdbx_description
1 polymer ?
#
loop_
_entity_poly.entity_id
_entity_poly.type
_entity_poly.pdbx_seq_one_letter_code
_entity_poly.pdbx_strand_id
1 'polypeptide(L)'
;MKEGGPLQKEAFEKTALFSVIRVPDVSVVSSSVSGREGGDISVQCFYSSGYQNKVKQWCRNKYQSCYTVRRTDTSQNSSVQISDDGRRSFTVLMTGLRLTDSGWYFCSVGDDASSSHHCN
;
A
#
# COMPACT_ATOMS: atom_id res chain seq x y z
N MET A 1 -0.30 -51.19 0.44
CA MET A 1 -0.89 -49.97 -0.15
C MET A 1 -1.51 -49.14 0.95
N LYS A 2 -0.86 -48.06 1.37
CA LYS A 2 -1.46 -46.81 1.85
C LYS A 2 -0.32 -45.79 1.93
N GLU A 3 -0.06 -45.14 0.80
CA GLU A 3 0.51 -43.80 0.86
C GLU A 3 -0.60 -42.87 1.35
N GLY A 4 -0.33 -42.19 2.45
CA GLY A 4 -1.15 -41.11 2.99
C GLY A 4 -0.21 -40.02 3.44
N GLY A 5 0.39 -39.34 2.46
CA GLY A 5 1.28 -38.20 2.71
C GLY A 5 0.57 -37.06 3.45
N PRO A 6 1.30 -36.20 4.17
CA PRO A 6 0.72 -35.17 5.02
C PRO A 6 0.23 -33.96 4.22
N LEU A 7 -0.97 -34.06 3.64
CA LEU A 7 -1.61 -33.06 2.77
C LEU A 7 -2.37 -31.94 3.54
N GLN A 8 -1.90 -31.49 4.70
CA GLN A 8 -2.64 -30.46 5.46
C GLN A 8 -1.78 -29.33 6.06
N LYS A 9 -0.45 -29.42 6.01
CA LYS A 9 0.45 -28.41 6.62
C LYS A 9 0.93 -27.32 5.67
N GLU A 10 0.62 -27.41 4.38
CA GLU A 10 0.95 -26.38 3.37
C GLU A 10 -0.12 -25.28 3.27
N ALA A 11 -1.26 -25.44 3.94
CA ALA A 11 -2.31 -24.41 4.05
C ALA A 11 -2.04 -23.39 5.19
N PHE A 12 -0.91 -23.51 5.87
CA PHE A 12 -0.51 -22.66 7.00
C PHE A 12 0.26 -21.44 6.46
N GLU A 13 -0.32 -20.24 6.64
CA GLU A 13 0.38 -18.94 6.65
C GLU A 13 0.97 -18.37 5.35
N LYS A 14 0.33 -18.55 4.19
CA LYS A 14 0.64 -17.67 3.04
C LYS A 14 0.03 -16.28 3.21
N THR A 15 0.58 -15.50 4.13
CA THR A 15 0.16 -14.14 4.45
C THR A 15 1.24 -13.14 4.04
N ALA A 16 0.86 -12.15 3.25
CA ALA A 16 1.72 -11.01 2.96
C ALA A 16 1.62 -9.98 4.10
N LEU A 17 2.77 -9.43 4.50
CA LEU A 17 2.87 -8.49 5.63
C LEU A 17 3.31 -7.10 5.16
N PHE A 18 2.54 -6.09 5.54
CA PHE A 18 2.74 -4.70 5.14
C PHE A 18 3.01 -3.84 6.37
N SER A 19 4.25 -3.37 6.49
CA SER A 19 4.67 -2.44 7.53
C SER A 19 4.59 -1.02 6.98
N VAL A 20 3.60 -0.24 7.41
CA VAL A 20 3.39 1.14 6.94
C VAL A 20 4.13 2.10 7.85
N ILE A 21 5.23 2.63 7.34
CA ILE A 21 6.08 3.63 8.00
C ILE A 21 5.30 4.93 8.08
N ARG A 22 5.31 5.53 9.28
CA ARG A 22 4.77 6.87 9.51
C ARG A 22 5.79 7.90 9.07
N VAL A 23 5.35 8.88 8.31
CA VAL A 23 6.15 10.02 7.84
C VAL A 23 5.50 11.33 8.31
N PRO A 24 6.22 12.46 8.32
CA PRO A 24 5.61 13.76 8.53
C PRO A 24 4.47 14.02 7.53
N ASP A 25 3.52 14.89 7.90
CA ASP A 25 2.39 15.35 7.07
C ASP A 25 1.27 14.33 6.79
N VAL A 26 1.49 13.04 7.05
CA VAL A 26 0.51 11.97 6.84
C VAL A 26 0.39 11.05 8.06
N SER A 27 -0.83 10.66 8.42
CA SER A 27 -1.07 9.62 9.42
C SER A 27 -1.80 8.42 8.80
N VAL A 28 -1.68 7.24 9.43
CA VAL A 28 -2.26 5.99 8.91
C VAL A 28 -3.11 5.33 9.99
N VAL A 29 -4.24 4.72 9.61
CA VAL A 29 -5.11 4.00 10.56
C VAL A 29 -4.37 2.84 11.22
N SER A 30 -3.67 2.04 10.41
CA SER A 30 -2.85 0.93 10.88
C SER A 30 -1.47 0.98 10.25
N SER A 31 -0.44 0.82 11.08
CA SER A 31 0.95 0.69 10.64
C SER A 31 1.34 -0.75 10.32
N SER A 32 0.47 -1.73 10.59
CA SER A 32 0.68 -3.14 10.26
C SER A 32 -0.59 -3.70 9.65
N VAL A 33 -0.49 -4.11 8.39
CA VAL A 33 -1.61 -4.67 7.63
C VAL A 33 -1.16 -6.00 7.06
N SER A 34 -2.05 -6.97 7.01
CA SER A 34 -1.75 -8.29 6.46
C SER A 34 -2.91 -8.79 5.62
N GLY A 35 -2.59 -9.60 4.63
CA GLY A 35 -3.57 -10.20 3.73
C GLY A 35 -3.08 -11.53 3.23
N ARG A 36 -4.00 -12.47 3.01
CA ARG A 36 -3.66 -13.78 2.45
C ARG A 36 -3.24 -13.62 0.98
N GLU A 37 -2.33 -14.47 0.51
CA GLU A 37 -1.99 -14.58 -0.91
C GLU A 37 -3.27 -14.78 -1.75
N GLY A 38 -3.40 -14.02 -2.84
CA GLY A 38 -4.57 -13.92 -3.71
C GLY A 38 -5.67 -12.98 -3.20
N GLY A 39 -5.64 -12.57 -1.93
CA GLY A 39 -6.62 -11.65 -1.34
C GLY A 39 -6.35 -10.18 -1.63
N ASP A 40 -6.93 -9.31 -0.81
CA ASP A 40 -6.79 -7.86 -0.87
C ASP A 40 -6.50 -7.25 0.51
N ILE A 41 -5.93 -6.03 0.50
CA ILE A 41 -5.79 -5.18 1.68
C ILE A 41 -6.18 -3.75 1.35
N SER A 42 -6.68 -3.04 2.36
CA SER A 42 -6.90 -1.60 2.30
C SER A 42 -6.06 -0.87 3.34
N VAL A 43 -5.38 0.20 2.91
CA VAL A 43 -4.65 1.12 3.79
C VAL A 43 -5.27 2.51 3.67
N GLN A 44 -5.69 3.08 4.80
CA GLN A 44 -6.23 4.44 4.83
C GLN A 44 -5.21 5.41 5.42
N CYS A 45 -4.93 6.47 4.66
CA CYS A 45 -3.96 7.50 4.97
C CYS A 45 -4.66 8.86 5.07
N PHE A 46 -4.35 9.62 6.11
CA PHE A 46 -4.91 10.95 6.36
C PHE A 46 -3.88 12.03 6.19
N TYR A 47 -4.32 13.18 5.70
CA TYR A 47 -3.47 14.33 5.44
C TYR A 47 -4.13 15.63 5.92
N SER A 48 -3.32 16.65 6.20
CA SER A 48 -3.80 17.99 6.57
C SER A 48 -4.46 18.70 5.40
N SER A 49 -5.41 19.62 5.66
CA SER A 49 -6.20 20.30 4.62
C SER A 49 -5.37 20.99 3.52
N GLY A 50 -4.14 21.43 3.84
CA GLY A 50 -3.20 22.00 2.85
C GLY A 50 -2.81 21.07 1.70
N TYR A 51 -3.02 19.75 1.86
CA TYR A 51 -2.66 18.73 0.86
C TYR A 51 -3.85 18.20 0.04
N GLN A 52 -5.04 18.81 0.17
CA GLN A 52 -6.23 18.38 -0.58
C GLN A 52 -6.00 18.30 -2.10
N ASN A 53 -5.32 19.30 -2.67
CA ASN A 53 -5.05 19.37 -4.11
C ASN A 53 -3.69 18.81 -4.52
N LYS A 54 -2.96 18.20 -3.58
CA LYS A 54 -1.63 17.61 -3.78
C LYS A 54 -1.76 16.15 -4.24
N VAL A 55 -0.73 15.65 -4.93
CA VAL A 55 -0.64 14.26 -5.37
C VAL A 55 -0.59 13.35 -4.15
N LYS A 56 -1.33 12.24 -4.19
CA LYS A 56 -1.30 11.19 -3.17
C LYS A 56 -0.43 10.05 -3.66
N GLN A 57 0.39 9.50 -2.79
CA GLN A 57 1.38 8.49 -3.18
C GLN A 57 1.39 7.32 -2.20
N TRP A 58 1.60 6.14 -2.75
CA TRP A 58 1.86 4.89 -2.04
C TRP A 58 3.20 4.34 -2.49
N CYS A 59 4.19 4.37 -1.61
CA CYS A 59 5.57 4.05 -1.94
C CYS A 59 6.03 2.79 -1.23
N ARG A 60 6.79 1.96 -1.96
CA ARG A 60 7.46 0.77 -1.43
C ARG A 60 8.93 1.07 -1.18
N ASN A 61 9.35 0.96 0.08
CA ASN A 61 10.68 1.38 0.51
C ASN A 61 11.82 0.62 -0.19
N LYS A 62 11.68 -0.71 -0.34
CA LYS A 62 12.74 -1.61 -0.82
C LYS A 62 13.29 -1.25 -2.22
N TYR A 63 12.47 -0.62 -3.07
CA TYR A 63 12.82 -0.31 -4.46
C TYR A 63 12.59 1.16 -4.82
N GLN A 64 12.27 2.01 -3.83
CA GLN A 64 11.88 3.41 -4.05
C GLN A 64 10.81 3.58 -5.14
N SER A 65 9.95 2.57 -5.31
CA SER A 65 8.89 2.59 -6.31
C SER A 65 7.62 3.16 -5.69
N CYS A 66 7.03 4.15 -6.37
CA CYS A 66 5.83 4.84 -5.90
C CYS A 66 4.71 4.73 -6.93
N TYR A 67 3.53 4.39 -6.43
CA TYR A 67 2.27 4.57 -7.13
C TYR A 67 1.71 5.93 -6.76
N THR A 68 1.23 6.68 -7.74
CA THR A 68 0.73 8.05 -7.53
C THR A 68 -0.65 8.22 -8.13
N VAL A 69 -1.42 9.13 -7.55
CA VAL A 69 -2.71 9.52 -8.09
C VAL A 69 -2.97 11.00 -7.84
N ARG A 70 -3.52 11.69 -8.84
CA ARG A 70 -4.13 13.00 -8.68
C ARG A 70 -5.62 12.81 -8.39
N ARG A 71 -6.26 13.79 -7.75
CA ARG A 71 -7.67 13.71 -7.29
C ARG A 71 -8.68 13.23 -8.35
N THR A 72 -8.40 13.41 -9.64
CA THR A 72 -9.26 13.02 -10.77
C THR A 72 -8.89 11.68 -11.41
N ASP A 73 -7.79 11.09 -10.97
CA ASP A 73 -7.20 9.94 -11.61
C ASP A 73 -7.45 8.70 -10.74
N THR A 74 -7.45 7.53 -11.36
CA THR A 74 -7.22 6.27 -10.67
C THR A 74 -5.82 5.80 -11.06
N SER A 75 -5.07 5.25 -10.09
CA SER A 75 -3.76 4.63 -10.37
C SER A 75 -3.86 3.70 -11.58
N GLN A 76 -2.91 3.81 -12.52
CA GLN A 76 -2.89 3.00 -13.75
C GLN A 76 -2.45 1.54 -13.52
N ASN A 77 -2.10 1.16 -12.29
CA ASN A 77 -1.72 -0.21 -11.97
C ASN A 77 -2.96 -1.05 -11.59
N SER A 78 -3.19 -2.15 -12.31
CA SER A 78 -4.33 -3.03 -12.10
C SER A 78 -4.42 -3.62 -10.68
N SER A 79 -3.28 -3.79 -9.99
CA SER A 79 -3.22 -4.40 -8.67
C SER A 79 -3.17 -3.40 -7.51
N VAL A 80 -2.93 -2.10 -7.79
CA VAL A 80 -2.84 -1.05 -6.76
C VAL A 80 -3.70 0.13 -7.18
N GLN A 81 -4.80 0.33 -6.46
CA GLN A 81 -5.72 1.44 -6.67
C GLN A 81 -5.56 2.45 -5.53
N ILE A 82 -5.48 3.73 -5.87
CA ILE A 82 -5.44 4.82 -4.90
C ILE A 82 -6.65 5.71 -5.19
N SER A 83 -7.44 6.00 -4.16
CA SER A 83 -8.65 6.82 -4.24
C SER A 83 -8.62 7.89 -3.15
N ASP A 84 -8.65 9.16 -3.55
CA ASP A 84 -8.68 10.32 -2.64
C ASP A 84 -10.12 10.76 -2.36
N ASP A 85 -10.49 10.96 -1.09
CA ASP A 85 -11.81 11.47 -0.72
C ASP A 85 -11.96 12.98 -0.97
N GLY A 86 -10.84 13.67 -1.24
CA GLY A 86 -10.78 15.10 -1.50
C GLY A 86 -11.09 15.97 -0.28
N ARG A 87 -11.09 15.38 0.92
CA ARG A 87 -11.29 16.03 2.20
C ARG A 87 -9.99 15.97 2.99
N ARG A 88 -9.70 14.81 3.58
CA ARG A 88 -8.56 14.61 4.50
C ARG A 88 -8.05 13.17 4.48
N SER A 89 -8.52 12.32 3.57
CA SER A 89 -8.05 10.94 3.51
C SER A 89 -7.99 10.39 2.08
N PHE A 90 -7.08 9.45 1.86
CA PHE A 90 -7.09 8.61 0.68
C PHE A 90 -6.90 7.15 1.08
N THR A 91 -7.44 6.28 0.26
CA THR A 91 -7.40 4.83 0.46
C THR A 91 -6.56 4.20 -0.63
N VAL A 92 -5.65 3.32 -0.21
CA VAL A 92 -4.88 2.44 -1.08
C VAL A 92 -5.50 1.05 -0.98
N LEU A 93 -5.94 0.50 -2.10
CA LEU A 93 -6.44 -0.87 -2.23
C LEU A 93 -5.43 -1.66 -3.05
N MET A 94 -4.88 -2.73 -2.46
CA MET A 94 -4.05 -3.69 -3.17
C MET A 94 -4.79 -5.01 -3.33
N THR A 95 -4.93 -5.49 -4.56
CA THR A 95 -5.71 -6.70 -4.89
C THR A 95 -4.84 -7.77 -5.53
N GLY A 96 -5.17 -9.04 -5.29
CA GLY A 96 -4.44 -10.17 -5.86
C GLY A 96 -3.04 -10.31 -5.26
N LEU A 97 -2.97 -10.21 -3.93
CA LEU A 97 -1.71 -10.13 -3.17
C LEU A 97 -0.80 -11.32 -3.45
N ARG A 98 0.50 -11.05 -3.57
CA ARG A 98 1.55 -12.07 -3.62
C ARG A 98 2.36 -11.99 -2.34
N LEU A 99 2.95 -13.11 -1.92
CA LEU A 99 3.87 -13.08 -0.77
C LEU A 99 5.05 -12.11 -0.98
N THR A 100 5.46 -11.95 -2.24
CA THR A 100 6.49 -10.99 -2.68
C THR A 100 6.09 -9.53 -2.51
N ASP A 101 4.83 -9.22 -2.21
CA ASP A 101 4.37 -7.87 -1.92
C ASP A 101 4.67 -7.44 -0.47
N SER A 102 5.04 -8.39 0.39
CA SER A 102 5.43 -8.08 1.77
C SER A 102 6.58 -7.07 1.84
N GLY A 103 6.54 -6.19 2.82
CA GLY A 103 7.63 -5.26 3.10
C GLY A 103 7.17 -3.94 3.71
N TRP A 104 8.05 -2.94 3.61
CA TRP A 104 7.82 -1.62 4.14
C TRP A 104 7.28 -0.67 3.10
N TYR A 105 6.26 0.07 3.49
CA TYR A 105 5.55 1.03 2.66
C TYR A 105 5.36 2.34 3.41
N PHE A 106 5.05 3.41 2.70
CA PHE A 106 4.63 4.67 3.30
C PHE A 106 3.66 5.41 2.39
N CYS A 107 2.80 6.21 3.00
CA CYS A 107 1.96 7.17 2.32
C CYS A 107 2.66 8.53 2.31
N SER A 108 2.67 9.22 1.18
CA SER A 108 3.16 10.60 1.08
C SER A 108 2.21 11.48 0.27
N VAL A 109 2.32 12.78 0.49
CA VAL A 109 1.57 13.82 -0.21
C VAL A 109 2.53 14.91 -0.69
N GLY A 110 2.37 15.40 -1.91
CA GLY A 110 3.30 16.37 -2.48
C GLY A 110 2.86 16.97 -3.80
N ASP A 111 3.63 17.92 -4.31
CA ASP A 111 3.56 18.26 -5.73
C ASP A 111 4.12 17.09 -6.55
N ASP A 112 3.83 17.06 -7.85
CA ASP A 112 4.14 15.97 -8.78
C ASP A 112 5.54 15.34 -8.62
N ALA A 113 5.71 14.13 -9.18
CA ALA A 113 6.84 13.21 -8.97
C ALA A 113 8.25 13.71 -9.38
N SER A 114 8.45 15.01 -9.55
CA SER A 114 9.75 15.65 -9.71
C SER A 114 10.34 16.21 -8.41
N SER A 115 9.59 16.27 -7.29
CA SER A 115 10.21 16.58 -5.99
C SER A 115 10.91 15.34 -5.43
N SER A 116 12.17 15.18 -5.86
CA SER A 116 13.22 14.35 -5.31
C SER A 116 13.06 14.05 -3.82
N HIS A 117 12.37 12.97 -3.48
CA HIS A 117 12.64 12.24 -2.26
C HIS A 117 13.48 11.05 -2.65
N HIS A 118 14.77 11.30 -2.91
CA HIS A 118 15.75 10.33 -2.45
C HIS A 118 15.54 10.29 -0.93
N CYS A 119 14.83 9.27 -0.44
CA CYS A 119 14.94 8.90 0.96
C CYS A 119 16.38 8.41 1.16
N ASN A 120 17.26 9.32 1.61
CA ASN A 120 18.55 8.97 2.19
C ASN A 120 18.34 8.21 3.49
#